data_AF-A0A7C3PXE9-F1
#
_entry.id   AF-A0A7C3PXE9-F1
#
_cell.length_a   1.000
_cell.length_b   1.000
_cell.length_c   1.000
_cell.angle_alpha   90.00
_cell.angle_beta   90.00
_cell.angle_gamma   90.00
#
_symmetry.space_group_name_H-M   'P 1'
#
loop_
_entity.id
_entity.type
_entity.pdbx_description
1 polymer ?
#
loop_
_entity_poly.entity_id
_entity_poly.type
_entity_poly.pdbx_seq_one_letter_code
_entity_poly.pdbx_strand_id
1 'polypeptide(L)'
;GDRVVAAMRRTAQGQEFRSNVHRGGQTEPVQLDDTYERTAIHAANILGLSIAGVDMLETSTGPQVMEVNSSPGLEGIETVTGLDIASEIIAHIEEQVLFPVEDYRQRLSIGKGYTIAEVPVPKGSELAGKTLADTRLRDRDISVLSILRGDLVIPNPRGWREILVGDRLVCFGKQISLKALIPPPKRRRRRVAKKKA
;
A
#
# COMPACT_ATOMS: atom_id res chain seq x y z
N GLY A 1 8.88 6.50 -1.51
CA GLY A 1 8.06 5.28 -1.50
C GLY A 1 6.98 5.43 -0.47
N ASP A 2 6.92 4.53 0.50
CA ASP A 2 5.88 4.43 1.54
C ASP A 2 6.39 4.73 2.97
N ARG A 3 7.56 5.37 3.09
CA ARG A 3 8.18 5.76 4.37
C ARG A 3 8.79 7.15 4.30
N VAL A 4 8.93 7.81 5.45
CA VAL A 4 9.75 9.02 5.58
C VAL A 4 11.18 8.63 5.95
N VAL A 5 12.15 8.99 5.11
CA VAL A 5 13.57 8.62 5.28
C VAL A 5 14.27 9.54 6.29
N ALA A 6 13.92 10.82 6.27
CA ALA A 6 14.51 11.85 7.10
C ALA A 6 13.51 12.98 7.32
N ALA A 7 13.61 13.65 8.46
CA ALA A 7 12.85 14.85 8.75
C ALA A 7 13.71 15.85 9.52
N MET A 8 13.50 17.13 9.21
CA MET A 8 14.13 18.24 9.93
C MET A 8 13.08 19.29 10.25
N ARG A 9 13.25 19.96 11.40
CA ARG A 9 12.47 21.14 11.75
C ARG A 9 13.27 22.39 11.39
N ARG A 10 12.60 23.36 10.76
CA ARG A 10 13.16 24.68 10.43
C ARG A 10 12.46 25.74 11.27
N THR A 11 13.22 26.46 12.09
CA THR A 11 12.70 27.54 12.93
C THR A 11 13.28 28.88 12.44
N ALA A 12 12.41 29.83 12.09
CA ALA A 12 12.86 31.16 11.72
C ALA A 12 13.41 31.90 12.95
N GLN A 13 14.51 32.65 12.79
CA GLN A 13 15.06 33.49 13.85
C GLN A 13 14.54 34.93 13.73
N GLY A 14 14.11 35.53 14.86
CA GLY A 14 13.72 36.94 14.93
C GLY A 14 12.24 37.21 14.59
N GLN A 15 11.95 38.39 14.02
CA GLN A 15 10.60 38.82 13.61
C GLN A 15 10.20 38.35 12.20
N GLU A 16 11.02 37.53 11.55
CA GLU A 16 10.81 37.09 10.17
C GLU A 16 10.03 35.77 10.15
N PHE A 17 8.85 35.75 9.51
CA PHE A 17 7.98 34.56 9.41
C PHE A 17 8.48 33.50 8.40
N ARG A 18 9.49 33.83 7.57
CA ARG A 18 9.98 32.96 6.49
C ARG A 18 11.15 32.12 6.97
N SER A 19 11.03 30.79 6.92
CA SER A 19 12.01 29.80 7.40
C SER A 19 13.03 29.34 6.34
N ASN A 20 13.28 30.14 5.31
CA ASN A 20 14.23 29.78 4.25
C ASN A 20 15.67 29.77 4.80
N VAL A 21 16.34 28.62 4.68
CA VAL A 21 17.65 28.30 5.28
C VAL A 21 18.76 29.31 4.93
N HIS A 22 18.69 29.98 3.78
CA HIS A 22 19.67 31.00 3.37
C HIS A 22 19.66 32.30 4.21
N ARG A 23 18.82 32.42 5.25
CA ARG A 23 18.69 33.62 6.10
C ARG A 23 18.85 33.37 7.61
N GLY A 24 19.50 32.28 8.02
CA GLY A 24 19.82 32.07 9.45
C GLY A 24 18.71 31.37 10.26
N GLY A 25 17.80 30.67 9.59
CA GLY A 25 16.89 29.75 10.27
C GLY A 25 17.66 28.60 10.92
N GLN A 26 17.31 28.25 12.17
CA GLN A 26 17.87 27.06 12.82
C GLN A 26 17.24 25.80 12.23
N THR A 27 18.08 24.80 12.02
CA THR A 27 17.68 23.48 11.53
C THR A 27 18.05 22.45 12.60
N GLU A 28 17.11 21.56 12.92
CA GLU A 28 17.35 20.45 13.84
C GLU A 28 16.73 19.16 13.27
N PRO A 29 17.33 17.98 13.52
CA PRO A 29 16.70 16.72 13.17
C PRO A 29 15.45 16.54 14.04
N VAL A 30 14.38 15.98 13.47
CA VAL A 30 13.16 15.70 14.21
C VAL A 30 12.70 14.28 13.94
N GLN A 31 12.26 13.59 14.99
CA GLN A 31 11.51 12.36 14.85
C GLN A 31 10.03 12.73 14.69
N LEU A 32 9.45 12.42 13.54
CA LEU A 32 8.03 12.65 13.30
C LEU A 32 7.19 11.68 14.14
N ASP A 33 6.02 12.14 14.57
CA ASP A 33 4.98 11.23 15.02
C ASP A 33 4.27 10.56 13.83
N ASP A 34 3.55 9.46 14.11
CA ASP A 34 2.83 8.67 13.11
C ASP A 34 1.86 9.51 12.25
N THR A 35 1.29 10.58 12.81
CA THR A 35 0.32 11.44 12.11
C THR A 35 1.01 12.31 11.07
N TYR A 36 2.17 12.88 11.40
CA TYR A 36 2.97 13.66 10.44
C TYR A 36 3.57 12.77 9.37
N GLU A 37 4.09 11.60 9.73
CA GLU A 37 4.63 10.64 8.77
C GLU A 37 3.56 10.19 7.76
N ARG A 38 2.38 9.75 8.26
CA ARG A 38 1.26 9.34 7.39
C ARG A 38 0.79 10.48 6.50
N THR A 39 0.75 11.71 7.01
CA THR A 39 0.38 12.88 6.22
C THR A 39 1.37 13.14 5.08
N ALA A 40 2.68 13.07 5.36
CA ALA A 40 3.71 13.25 4.35
C ALA A 40 3.65 12.19 3.24
N ILE A 41 3.55 10.91 3.63
CA ILE A 41 3.42 9.78 2.70
C ILE A 41 2.15 9.93 1.86
N HIS A 42 1.02 10.30 2.48
CA HIS A 42 -0.24 10.46 1.78
C HIS A 42 -0.20 11.60 0.76
N ALA A 43 0.41 12.74 1.11
CA ALA A 43 0.58 13.87 0.20
C ALA A 43 1.40 13.50 -1.05
N ALA A 44 2.54 12.84 -0.87
CA ALA A 44 3.37 12.35 -1.97
C ALA A 44 2.61 11.35 -2.87
N ASN A 45 1.88 10.41 -2.25
CA ASN A 45 1.10 9.40 -2.96
C ASN A 45 -0.05 9.98 -3.79
N ILE A 46 -0.77 10.98 -3.29
CA ILE A 46 -1.83 11.67 -4.05
C ILE A 46 -1.27 12.27 -5.34
N LEU A 47 -0.05 12.80 -5.28
CA LEU A 47 0.63 13.42 -6.42
C LEU A 47 1.38 12.41 -7.30
N GLY A 48 1.35 11.12 -6.97
CA GLY A 48 2.05 10.08 -7.71
C GLY A 48 3.57 10.20 -7.65
N LEU A 49 4.12 10.82 -6.61
CA LEU A 49 5.55 11.04 -6.46
C LEU A 49 6.18 9.91 -5.65
N SER A 50 7.09 9.17 -6.29
CA SER A 50 7.85 8.09 -5.65
C SER A 50 8.91 8.63 -4.67
N ILE A 51 9.43 9.82 -4.95
CA ILE A 51 10.40 10.56 -4.12
C ILE A 51 9.90 12.00 -4.05
N ALA A 52 9.79 12.55 -2.84
CA ALA A 52 9.35 13.93 -2.64
C ALA A 52 9.86 14.49 -1.30
N GLY A 53 10.07 15.79 -1.25
CA GLY A 53 10.14 16.55 0.00
C GLY A 53 8.77 17.11 0.32
N VAL A 54 8.29 16.94 1.56
CA VAL A 54 7.00 17.46 2.00
C VAL A 54 7.22 18.45 3.13
N ASP A 55 6.87 19.69 2.87
CA ASP A 55 6.96 20.76 3.86
C ASP A 55 5.62 20.91 4.59
N MET A 56 5.68 20.90 5.91
CA MET A 56 4.50 20.97 6.77
C MET A 56 4.66 22.04 7.85
N LEU A 57 3.53 22.62 8.27
CA LEU A 57 3.44 23.41 9.49
C LEU A 57 2.84 22.58 10.61
N GLU A 58 3.44 22.70 11.80
CA GLU A 58 2.86 22.19 13.04
C GLU A 58 1.78 23.16 13.52
N THR A 59 0.53 22.68 13.59
CA THR A 59 -0.60 23.48 14.05
C THR A 59 -1.31 22.80 15.20
N SER A 60 -2.16 23.55 15.93
CA SER A 60 -2.97 22.99 17.02
C SER A 60 -3.96 21.92 16.59
N THR A 61 -4.24 21.81 15.28
CA THR A 61 -5.13 20.81 14.70
C THR A 61 -4.39 19.68 13.99
N GLY A 62 -3.05 19.65 14.05
CA GLY A 62 -2.20 18.63 13.42
C GLY A 62 -1.38 19.16 12.24
N PRO A 63 -0.80 18.25 11.41
CA PRO A 63 0.04 18.64 10.27
C PRO A 63 -0.76 19.37 9.19
N GLN A 64 -0.26 20.52 8.74
CA GLN A 64 -0.76 21.21 7.55
C GLN A 64 0.30 21.17 6.44
N VAL A 65 -0.01 20.52 5.33
CA VAL A 65 0.89 20.44 4.17
C VAL A 65 0.94 21.79 3.45
N MET A 66 2.15 22.31 3.25
CA MET A 66 2.40 23.60 2.60
C MET A 66 2.89 23.43 1.17
N GLU A 67 3.87 22.55 0.98
CA GLU A 67 4.51 22.29 -0.31
C GLU A 67 4.85 20.80 -0.42
N VAL A 68 4.75 20.29 -1.65
CA VAL A 68 5.32 18.98 -2.01
C VAL A 68 6.23 19.19 -3.21
N ASN A 69 7.51 18.88 -3.04
CA ASN A 69 8.54 19.07 -4.03
C ASN A 69 9.00 17.72 -4.60
N SER A 70 8.92 17.54 -5.91
CA SER A 70 9.33 16.32 -6.62
C SER A 70 10.85 16.17 -6.79
N SER A 71 11.62 17.22 -6.54
CA SER A 71 13.08 17.26 -6.63
C SER A 71 13.67 18.02 -5.43
N PRO A 72 13.51 17.48 -4.20
CA PRO A 72 13.99 18.15 -3.00
C PRO A 72 15.52 18.23 -2.99
N GLY A 73 16.05 19.33 -2.44
CA GLY A 73 17.48 19.42 -2.13
C GLY A 73 17.84 18.55 -0.92
N LEU A 74 18.94 17.82 -1.00
CA LEU A 74 19.36 16.86 0.04
C LEU A 74 20.39 17.44 1.02
N GLU A 75 21.28 18.32 0.56
CA GLU A 75 22.43 18.81 1.33
C GLU A 75 22.05 19.31 2.74
N GLY A 76 21.00 20.11 2.85
CA GLY A 76 20.56 20.66 4.13
C GLY A 76 20.05 19.60 5.10
N ILE A 77 19.23 18.66 4.62
CA ILE A 77 18.63 17.64 5.48
C ILE A 77 19.64 16.53 5.83
N GLU A 78 20.54 16.16 4.91
CA GLU A 78 21.63 15.21 5.18
C GLU A 78 22.62 15.78 6.20
N THR A 79 22.98 17.06 6.08
CA THR A 79 23.87 17.72 7.05
C THR A 79 23.29 17.71 8.46
N VAL A 80 21.98 17.92 8.60
CA VAL A 80 21.30 18.04 9.89
C VAL A 80 21.00 16.68 10.50
N THR A 81 20.65 15.69 9.68
CA THR A 81 20.25 14.36 10.14
C THR A 81 21.42 13.38 10.21
N GLY A 82 22.51 13.64 9.48
CA GLY A 82 23.65 12.73 9.34
C GLY A 82 23.33 11.46 8.53
N LEU A 83 22.19 11.45 7.82
CA LEU A 83 21.74 10.32 7.02
C LEU A 83 22.17 10.48 5.56
N ASP A 84 22.49 9.37 4.91
CA ASP A 84 22.76 9.30 3.47
C ASP A 84 21.45 9.04 2.71
N ILE A 85 20.72 10.12 2.42
CA ILE A 85 19.40 10.06 1.78
C ILE A 85 19.55 9.75 0.29
N ALA A 86 20.65 10.19 -0.33
CA ALA A 86 20.96 9.86 -1.72
C ALA A 86 21.04 8.33 -1.91
N SER A 87 21.76 7.61 -1.06
CA SER A 87 21.83 6.15 -1.12
C SER A 87 20.47 5.48 -0.89
N GLU A 88 19.65 6.02 0.01
CA GLU A 88 18.29 5.51 0.26
C GLU A 88 17.37 5.69 -0.96
N ILE A 89 17.53 6.79 -1.71
CA ILE A 89 16.85 7.02 -3.00
C ILE A 89 17.32 6.01 -4.05
N ILE A 90 18.63 5.78 -4.16
CA ILE A 90 19.18 4.79 -5.11
C ILE A 90 18.65 3.40 -4.79
N ALA A 91 18.69 2.96 -3.53
CA ALA A 91 18.17 1.67 -3.09
C ALA A 91 16.67 1.52 -3.45
N HIS A 92 15.88 2.57 -3.26
CA HIS A 92 14.46 2.58 -3.64
C HIS A 92 14.27 2.42 -5.16
N ILE A 93 15.09 3.10 -5.98
CA ILE A 93 15.04 2.96 -7.44
C ILE A 93 15.46 1.55 -7.88
N GLU A 94 16.53 1.01 -7.30
CA GLU A 94 16.98 -0.36 -7.58
C GLU A 94 15.87 -1.37 -7.29
N GLU A 95 15.17 -1.22 -6.16
CA GLU A 95 14.02 -2.06 -5.83
C GLU A 95 12.89 -1.96 -6.86
N GLN A 96 12.58 -0.75 -7.36
CA GLN A 96 11.56 -0.57 -8.40
C GLN A 96 11.96 -1.18 -9.75
N VAL A 97 13.26 -1.21 -10.08
CA VAL A 97 13.74 -1.86 -11.30
C VAL A 97 13.68 -3.37 -11.18
N LEU A 98 13.99 -3.92 -10.00
CA LEU A 98 13.90 -5.36 -9.72
C LEU A 98 12.45 -5.85 -9.66
N PHE A 99 11.55 -5.02 -9.13
CA PHE A 99 10.13 -5.31 -8.97
C PHE A 99 9.29 -4.22 -9.65
N PRO A 100 9.28 -4.16 -10.99
CA PRO A 100 8.49 -3.17 -11.69
C PRO A 100 7.01 -3.35 -11.34
N VAL A 101 6.30 -2.24 -11.15
CA VAL A 101 4.85 -2.23 -10.90
C VAL A 101 4.13 -2.64 -12.18
N GLU A 102 4.20 -3.92 -12.50
CA GLU A 102 3.48 -4.54 -13.58
C GLU A 102 2.21 -5.16 -13.03
N ASP A 103 1.11 -5.04 -13.77
CA ASP A 103 -0.07 -5.82 -13.47
C ASP A 103 0.24 -7.29 -13.77
N TYR A 104 0.74 -8.03 -12.77
CA TYR A 104 0.99 -9.46 -12.89
C TYR A 104 -0.29 -10.22 -13.28
N ARG A 105 -1.50 -9.66 -13.09
CA ARG A 105 -2.71 -10.26 -13.68
C ARG A 105 -2.64 -10.28 -15.19
N GLN A 106 -2.12 -9.23 -15.83
CA GLN A 106 -1.91 -9.21 -17.28
C GLN A 106 -0.88 -10.27 -17.67
N ARG A 107 0.33 -10.27 -17.09
CA ARG A 107 1.37 -11.27 -17.43
C ARG A 107 0.93 -12.71 -17.19
N LEU A 108 0.28 -13.00 -16.06
CA LEU A 108 -0.17 -14.34 -15.70
C LEU A 108 -1.43 -14.79 -16.46
N SER A 109 -2.24 -13.85 -16.98
CA SER A 109 -3.45 -14.18 -17.76
C SER A 109 -3.20 -14.29 -19.27
N ILE A 110 -2.02 -13.91 -19.78
CA ILE A 110 -1.73 -13.84 -21.23
C ILE A 110 -1.54 -15.22 -21.90
N GLY A 111 -1.38 -16.32 -21.15
CA GLY A 111 -0.86 -17.56 -21.74
C GLY A 111 -1.80 -18.75 -21.94
N LYS A 112 -2.57 -19.19 -20.93
CA LYS A 112 -3.00 -20.61 -20.86
C LYS A 112 -4.32 -20.86 -20.13
N GLY A 113 -5.22 -19.88 -20.05
CA GLY A 113 -6.48 -20.00 -19.29
C GLY A 113 -6.28 -20.06 -17.77
N TYR A 114 -5.13 -19.57 -17.27
CA TYR A 114 -4.90 -19.29 -15.86
C TYR A 114 -5.23 -17.84 -15.57
N THR A 115 -5.60 -17.54 -14.33
CA THR A 115 -5.87 -16.17 -13.90
C THR A 115 -5.67 -16.03 -12.39
N ILE A 116 -5.68 -14.79 -11.91
CA ILE A 116 -5.76 -14.48 -10.49
C ILE A 116 -7.18 -14.07 -10.16
N ALA A 117 -7.77 -14.69 -9.15
CA ALA A 117 -9.09 -14.33 -8.64
C ALA A 117 -9.11 -14.25 -7.12
N GLU A 118 -9.96 -13.37 -6.61
CA GLU A 118 -10.27 -13.30 -5.19
C GLU A 118 -11.45 -14.23 -4.89
N VAL A 119 -11.24 -15.20 -4.02
CA VAL A 119 -12.23 -16.20 -3.62
C VAL A 119 -12.68 -15.91 -2.18
N PRO A 120 -13.91 -15.40 -1.97
CA PRO A 120 -14.42 -15.16 -0.63
C PRO A 120 -14.78 -16.48 0.07
N VAL A 121 -14.58 -16.54 1.39
CA VAL A 121 -14.94 -17.69 2.23
C VAL A 121 -16.14 -17.33 3.11
N PRO A 122 -17.37 -17.38 2.57
CA PRO A 122 -18.57 -17.11 3.36
C PRO A 122 -18.86 -18.23 4.38
N LYS A 123 -19.79 -17.94 5.30
CA LYS A 123 -20.34 -18.97 6.20
C LYS A 123 -20.98 -20.09 5.37
N GLY A 124 -20.53 -21.33 5.59
CA GLY A 124 -20.95 -22.51 4.81
C GLY A 124 -20.07 -22.85 3.60
N SER A 125 -18.96 -22.13 3.39
CA SER A 125 -17.95 -22.52 2.39
C SER A 125 -17.32 -23.86 2.72
N GLU A 126 -17.10 -24.71 1.71
CA GLU A 126 -16.40 -25.99 1.85
C GLU A 126 -14.92 -25.86 2.25
N LEU A 127 -14.37 -24.65 2.13
CA LEU A 127 -12.99 -24.31 2.50
C LEU A 127 -12.86 -23.89 3.96
N ALA A 128 -13.95 -23.43 4.59
CA ALA A 128 -13.91 -22.91 5.95
C ALA A 128 -13.58 -24.01 6.96
N GLY A 129 -12.68 -23.72 7.91
CA GLY A 129 -12.25 -24.64 8.96
C GLY A 129 -11.27 -25.73 8.49
N LYS A 130 -10.81 -25.67 7.23
CA LYS A 130 -9.79 -26.59 6.71
C LYS A 130 -8.44 -25.91 6.62
N THR A 131 -7.37 -26.69 6.74
CA THR A 131 -6.04 -26.22 6.36
C THR A 131 -5.90 -26.16 4.84
N LEU A 132 -5.01 -25.30 4.34
CA LEU A 132 -4.73 -25.21 2.90
C LEU A 132 -4.33 -26.57 2.29
N ALA A 133 -3.59 -27.40 3.03
CA ALA A 133 -3.24 -28.75 2.60
C ALA A 133 -4.50 -29.63 2.44
N ASP A 134 -5.41 -29.59 3.41
CA ASP A 134 -6.63 -30.42 3.42
C ASP A 134 -7.64 -30.02 2.33
N THR A 135 -7.61 -28.76 1.89
CA THR A 135 -8.50 -28.28 0.80
C THR A 135 -8.20 -28.94 -0.55
N ARG A 136 -6.99 -29.49 -0.74
CA ARG A 136 -6.53 -30.07 -2.02
C ARG A 136 -6.67 -29.12 -3.21
N LEU A 137 -6.59 -27.80 -2.96
CA LEU A 137 -6.66 -26.79 -4.02
C LEU A 137 -5.52 -26.95 -5.03
N ARG A 138 -4.32 -27.36 -4.57
CA ARG A 138 -3.18 -27.63 -5.45
C ARG A 138 -3.44 -28.76 -6.45
N ASP A 139 -4.18 -29.79 -6.06
CA ASP A 139 -4.57 -30.90 -6.94
C ASP A 139 -5.49 -30.41 -8.07
N ARG A 140 -6.24 -29.32 -7.84
CA ARG A 140 -7.10 -28.64 -8.82
C ARG A 140 -6.36 -27.55 -9.59
N ASP A 141 -5.04 -27.48 -9.44
CA ASP A 141 -4.17 -26.49 -10.08
C ASP A 141 -4.49 -25.05 -9.62
N ILE A 142 -4.75 -24.92 -8.31
CA ILE A 142 -5.01 -23.64 -7.64
C ILE A 142 -3.98 -23.45 -6.52
N SER A 143 -3.26 -22.35 -6.61
CA SER A 143 -2.34 -21.86 -5.59
C SER A 143 -2.94 -20.66 -4.87
N VAL A 144 -2.97 -20.70 -3.54
CA VAL A 144 -3.35 -19.55 -2.72
C VAL A 144 -2.10 -18.70 -2.51
N LEU A 145 -2.11 -17.48 -3.06
CA LEU A 145 -1.00 -16.52 -2.98
C LEU A 145 -1.05 -15.73 -1.66
N SER A 146 -2.24 -15.36 -1.20
CA SER A 146 -2.44 -14.69 0.08
C SER A 146 -3.83 -14.91 0.67
N ILE A 147 -3.95 -14.72 1.98
CA ILE A 147 -5.21 -14.69 2.72
C ILE A 147 -5.40 -13.29 3.28
N LEU A 148 -6.52 -12.65 2.94
CA LEU A 148 -6.94 -11.37 3.51
C LEU A 148 -7.95 -11.66 4.61
N ARG A 149 -7.62 -11.28 5.86
CA ARG A 149 -8.43 -11.52 7.05
C ARG A 149 -8.67 -10.20 7.77
N GLY A 150 -9.79 -9.54 7.47
CA GLY A 150 -9.99 -8.15 7.87
C GLY A 150 -8.89 -7.27 7.27
N ASP A 151 -8.12 -6.60 8.13
CA ASP A 151 -6.98 -5.75 7.75
C ASP A 151 -5.64 -6.52 7.68
N LEU A 152 -5.62 -7.78 8.14
CA LEU A 152 -4.40 -8.59 8.10
C LEU A 152 -4.22 -9.26 6.73
N VAL A 153 -3.04 -9.10 6.14
CA VAL A 153 -2.61 -9.80 4.94
C VAL A 153 -1.63 -10.90 5.32
N ILE A 154 -1.96 -12.15 4.98
CA ILE A 154 -1.08 -13.31 5.18
C ILE A 154 -0.52 -13.72 3.81
N PRO A 155 0.68 -13.26 3.43
CA PRO A 155 1.31 -13.62 2.16
C PRO A 155 1.87 -15.05 2.21
N ASN A 156 1.90 -15.71 1.05
CA ASN A 156 2.45 -17.06 0.85
C ASN A 156 2.11 -18.05 2.00
N PRO A 157 0.81 -18.27 2.27
CA PRO A 157 0.39 -19.05 3.42
C PRO A 157 0.85 -20.50 3.28
N ARG A 158 1.39 -21.05 4.38
CA ARG A 158 1.85 -22.45 4.44
C ARG A 158 0.67 -23.42 4.42
N GLY A 159 0.91 -24.68 4.03
CA GLY A 159 -0.13 -25.71 3.92
C GLY A 159 -0.92 -25.95 5.21
N TRP A 160 -0.29 -25.78 6.37
CA TRP A 160 -0.94 -25.93 7.69
C TRP A 160 -1.84 -24.76 8.07
N ARG A 161 -1.84 -23.66 7.32
CA ARG A 161 -2.65 -22.48 7.64
C ARG A 161 -4.13 -22.81 7.47
N GLU A 162 -4.90 -22.57 8.52
CA GLU A 162 -6.36 -22.71 8.52
C GLU A 162 -7.04 -21.52 7.85
N ILE A 163 -8.04 -21.84 7.02
CA ILE A 163 -8.92 -20.89 6.34
C ILE A 163 -10.15 -20.64 7.20
N LEU A 164 -10.41 -19.37 7.52
CA LEU A 164 -11.53 -18.98 8.39
C LEU A 164 -12.69 -18.37 7.59
N VAL A 165 -13.88 -18.42 8.18
CA VAL A 165 -15.05 -17.70 7.65
C VAL A 165 -14.75 -16.19 7.64
N GLY A 166 -15.01 -15.55 6.52
CA GLY A 166 -14.71 -14.13 6.29
C GLY A 166 -13.37 -13.89 5.61
N ASP A 167 -12.51 -14.90 5.48
CA ASP A 167 -11.28 -14.79 4.71
C ASP A 167 -11.59 -14.51 3.22
N ARG A 168 -10.69 -13.78 2.57
CA ARG A 168 -10.68 -13.63 1.11
C ARG A 168 -9.34 -14.15 0.60
N LEU A 169 -9.39 -15.19 -0.22
CA LEU A 169 -8.20 -15.87 -0.73
C LEU A 169 -7.84 -15.27 -2.08
N VAL A 170 -6.61 -14.78 -2.22
CA VAL A 170 -6.08 -14.41 -3.54
C VAL A 170 -5.50 -15.68 -4.15
N CYS A 171 -6.16 -16.21 -5.17
CA CYS A 171 -5.82 -17.49 -5.77
C CYS A 171 -5.31 -17.30 -7.20
N PHE A 172 -4.26 -18.02 -7.58
CA PHE A 172 -3.81 -18.19 -8.95
C PHE A 172 -4.05 -19.63 -9.40
N GLY A 173 -4.65 -19.80 -10.58
CA GLY A 173 -4.95 -21.14 -11.09
C GLY A 173 -5.76 -21.12 -12.37
N LYS A 174 -6.15 -22.31 -12.85
CA LYS A 174 -7.02 -22.43 -14.04
C LYS A 174 -8.34 -21.71 -13.83
N GLN A 175 -8.77 -20.95 -14.83
CA GLN A 175 -9.98 -20.12 -14.77
C GLN A 175 -11.24 -20.96 -14.50
N ILE A 176 -11.31 -22.18 -15.06
CA ILE A 176 -12.43 -23.11 -14.83
C ILE A 176 -12.45 -23.57 -13.36
N SER A 177 -11.30 -23.97 -12.82
CA SER A 177 -11.17 -24.40 -11.43
C SER A 177 -11.51 -23.27 -10.44
N LEU A 178 -11.03 -22.06 -10.71
CA LEU A 178 -11.31 -20.88 -9.87
C LEU A 178 -12.78 -20.49 -9.91
N LYS A 179 -13.43 -20.52 -11.09
CA LYS A 179 -14.86 -20.24 -11.23
C LYS A 179 -15.73 -21.16 -10.36
N ALA A 180 -15.32 -22.41 -10.17
CA ALA A 180 -16.05 -23.36 -9.32
C ALA A 180 -16.02 -23.00 -7.82
N LEU A 181 -15.04 -22.18 -7.38
CA LEU A 181 -14.91 -21.77 -5.98
C LEU A 181 -15.56 -20.42 -5.69
N ILE A 182 -15.78 -19.60 -6.72
CA ILE A 182 -16.38 -18.29 -6.57
C ILE A 182 -17.89 -18.46 -6.50
N PRO A 183 -18.56 -18.05 -5.40
CA PRO A 183 -20.01 -18.16 -5.31
C PRO A 183 -20.68 -17.36 -6.44
N PRO A 184 -21.78 -17.86 -7.02
CA PRO A 184 -22.45 -17.17 -8.12
C PRO A 184 -22.88 -15.77 -7.66
N PRO A 185 -22.75 -14.75 -8.53
CA PRO A 185 -23.12 -13.39 -8.16
C PRO A 185 -24.58 -13.36 -7.72
N LYS A 186 -24.85 -12.82 -6.51
CA LYS A 186 -26.21 -12.60 -6.04
C LYS A 186 -26.93 -11.73 -7.09
N ARG A 187 -27.94 -12.28 -7.76
CA ARG A 187 -28.79 -11.53 -8.71
C ARG A 187 -29.25 -10.25 -8.02
N ARG A 188 -28.75 -9.10 -8.47
CA ARG A 188 -29.28 -7.80 -8.04
C ARG A 188 -30.76 -7.78 -8.39
N ARG A 189 -31.64 -7.80 -7.39
CA ARG A 189 -33.07 -7.50 -7.60
C ARG A 189 -33.13 -6.11 -8.22
N ARG A 190 -33.53 -6.02 -9.49
CA ARG A 190 -33.85 -4.73 -10.14
C ARG A 190 -34.88 -4.04 -9.25
N ARG A 191 -34.50 -2.92 -8.62
CA ARG A 191 -35.48 -2.02 -8.01
C ARG A 191 -36.32 -1.48 -9.15
N VAL A 192 -37.55 -1.99 -9.29
CA VAL A 192 -38.54 -1.39 -10.17
C VAL A 192 -38.83 -0.01 -9.58
N ALA A 193 -38.42 1.04 -10.29
CA ALA A 193 -38.72 2.40 -9.91
C ALA A 193 -40.26 2.56 -9.94
N LYS A 194 -40.87 2.83 -8.79
CA LYS A 194 -42.26 3.30 -8.74
C LYS A 194 -42.32 4.64 -9.45
N LYS A 195 -42.97 4.70 -10.62
CA LYS A 195 -43.42 5.97 -11.21
C LYS A 195 -44.34 6.64 -10.19
N LYS A 196 -43.97 7.81 -9.69
CA LYS A 196 -44.91 8.73 -9.05
C LYS A 196 -45.78 9.32 -10.15
N ALA A 197 -47.08 9.11 -10.05
CA ALA A 197 -48.12 9.91 -10.71
C ALA A 197 -48.73 10.80 -9.62
#